data_AF-A0A2P2HX06-F1
#
_entry.id   AF-A0A2P2HX06-F1
#
_cell.length_a   1.000
_cell.length_b   1.000
_cell.length_c   1.000
_cell.angle_alpha   90.00
_cell.angle_beta   90.00
_cell.angle_gamma   90.00
#
_symmetry.space_group_name_H-M   'P 1'
#
loop_
_entity.id
_entity.type
_entity.pdbx_description
1 polymer ?
#
loop_
_entity_poly.entity_id
_entity_poly.type
_entity_poly.pdbx_seq_one_letter_code
_entity_poly.pdbx_strand_id
1 'polypeptide(L)'
;MKNFGLLVCLLLVAKVVSYPEYTYDDNQGNDDDDFDGSVDVASTPAFNVAPQVFTPEVGDTVRLPCTSDQNQTDVLIFERKSLDNPENDMLIAAGPMFFNSKRDERFSKVDNVFIIKDIKKSDSAYYECRYQFQNNKINVTHTVIVYYQPTITPKQKRIEVTKGEQATLNCKADGNPTPTIVWNKQDGVMPSGNAKEEGLSIAFEAVDRHYAGSYTCTADNGVGTPATAMREIVVSYPPEIRTENEVVHTGNGARVELVCVVHAHPGAKVSWSHNGEPVAAATHAEVHNGGHRHLLTIEEVSDQDIGHYSCQATNDFGTTTENIYLTDAPSNPSITSGPHSAKEDSYTLIWTTNSFYPITSYELMYRKTKANESSDEPGEWMKVDEIPEEESQDGVLRTFHQTLTDLARASDYEAELSISNEVKPAELVSFKFSTRKEETTEHQQTSGTGRVSFNVLLQAFSTLLLAAIILPS
;
A
#
# COMPACT_ATOMS: atom_id res chain seq x y z
N MET A 1 26.58 -21.39 -13.47
CA MET A 1 26.38 -21.60 -14.93
C MET A 1 25.52 -20.44 -15.42
N LYS A 2 25.90 -19.51 -16.29
CA LYS A 2 26.99 -19.35 -17.27
C LYS A 2 27.45 -17.87 -17.22
N ASN A 3 28.76 -17.66 -17.39
CA ASN A 3 29.42 -16.37 -17.60
C ASN A 3 29.27 -15.91 -19.06
N PHE A 4 29.17 -14.60 -19.30
CA PHE A 4 29.67 -13.96 -20.52
C PHE A 4 30.15 -12.54 -20.20
N GLY A 5 31.48 -12.35 -20.22
CA GLY A 5 32.14 -11.06 -20.25
C GLY A 5 32.59 -10.75 -21.67
N LEU A 6 32.41 -9.50 -22.11
CA LEU A 6 32.95 -8.99 -23.36
C LEU A 6 34.23 -8.18 -23.06
N LEU A 7 35.35 -8.59 -23.64
CA LEU A 7 36.59 -7.83 -23.73
C LEU A 7 36.92 -7.70 -25.22
N VAL A 8 37.08 -6.48 -25.74
CA VAL A 8 37.45 -6.24 -27.14
C VAL A 8 38.85 -5.63 -27.17
N CYS A 9 39.82 -6.43 -27.62
CA CYS A 9 41.13 -5.97 -28.10
C CYS A 9 41.06 -5.74 -29.62
N LEU A 10 41.67 -4.66 -30.11
CA LEU A 10 41.93 -4.43 -31.53
C LEU A 10 43.42 -4.11 -31.73
N LEU A 11 44.12 -5.09 -32.32
CA LEU A 11 45.45 -4.95 -32.91
C LEU A 11 45.25 -4.77 -34.43
N LEU A 12 45.89 -3.77 -35.01
CA LEU A 12 46.04 -3.64 -36.46
C LEU A 12 47.54 -3.56 -36.78
N VAL A 13 48.00 -4.58 -37.50
CA VAL A 13 49.31 -4.68 -38.13
C VAL A 13 49.15 -4.23 -39.58
N ALA A 14 50.03 -3.36 -40.06
CA ALA A 14 50.25 -3.15 -41.49
C ALA A 14 51.76 -3.09 -41.77
N LYS A 15 52.22 -4.06 -42.58
CA LYS A 15 53.54 -4.15 -43.21
C LYS A 15 53.53 -3.34 -44.52
N VAL A 16 54.60 -2.61 -44.81
CA VAL A 16 55.09 -2.32 -46.19
C VAL A 16 56.64 -2.26 -46.12
N VAL A 17 57.33 -3.33 -46.51
CA VAL A 17 58.10 -3.54 -47.77
C VAL A 17 59.36 -2.67 -47.89
N SER A 18 60.49 -3.38 -47.81
CA SER A 18 61.88 -2.95 -48.03
C SER A 18 62.32 -3.13 -49.49
N TYR A 19 63.16 -2.23 -50.00
CA TYR A 19 64.08 -2.47 -51.12
C TYR A 19 65.50 -2.02 -50.74
N PRO A 20 66.56 -2.64 -51.30
CA PRO A 20 67.94 -2.43 -50.88
C PRO A 20 68.60 -1.32 -51.69
N GLU A 21 69.45 -0.50 -51.06
CA GLU A 21 70.39 0.37 -51.76
C GLU A 21 71.83 -0.14 -51.60
N TYR A 22 72.54 -0.01 -52.71
CA TYR A 22 73.83 -0.58 -53.05
C TYR A 22 74.99 0.08 -52.29
N THR A 23 75.94 -0.75 -51.86
CA THR A 23 77.27 -0.31 -51.42
C THR A 23 78.20 -0.21 -52.63
N TYR A 24 78.79 0.96 -52.86
CA TYR A 24 80.05 1.10 -53.58
C TYR A 24 81.04 1.83 -52.68
N ASP A 25 82.16 1.14 -52.47
CA ASP A 25 83.31 1.54 -51.67
C ASP A 25 84.30 2.17 -52.66
N ASP A 26 84.49 3.49 -52.60
CA ASP A 26 85.55 4.19 -53.32
C ASP A 26 86.42 4.92 -52.30
N ASN A 27 87.57 4.31 -52.02
CA ASN A 27 88.68 4.92 -51.33
C ASN A 27 89.79 5.12 -52.37
N GLN A 28 90.08 6.39 -52.72
CA GLN A 28 91.43 6.96 -52.86
C GLN A 28 91.42 8.25 -53.69
N GLY A 29 92.00 9.31 -53.11
CA GLY A 29 92.84 10.23 -53.88
C GLY A 29 92.58 11.73 -53.69
N ASN A 30 93.54 12.35 -53.00
CA ASN A 30 94.03 13.73 -53.13
C ASN A 30 93.35 14.84 -52.32
N ASP A 31 94.10 15.25 -51.28
CA ASP A 31 94.60 16.61 -51.04
C ASP A 31 93.80 17.76 -51.65
N ASP A 32 93.14 18.54 -50.79
CA ASP A 32 93.27 19.99 -50.77
C ASP A 32 92.71 20.53 -49.42
N ASP A 33 93.48 21.44 -48.82
CA ASP A 33 93.24 22.08 -47.54
C ASP A 33 91.92 22.86 -47.52
N ASP A 34 91.01 22.59 -46.57
CA ASP A 34 89.99 23.57 -46.17
C ASP A 34 89.49 23.36 -44.73
N PHE A 35 89.91 24.31 -43.89
CA PHE A 35 89.19 24.88 -42.73
C PHE A 35 88.31 23.93 -41.88
N ASP A 36 88.86 23.46 -40.75
CA ASP A 36 88.11 22.87 -39.64
C ASP A 36 87.13 23.90 -39.04
N GLY A 37 85.90 23.87 -39.55
CA GLY A 37 84.71 24.38 -38.90
C GLY A 37 83.79 23.21 -38.59
N SER A 38 84.12 22.40 -37.59
CA SER A 38 83.16 21.49 -36.96
C SER A 38 81.96 22.28 -36.44
N VAL A 39 80.93 22.38 -37.26
CA VAL A 39 79.59 22.80 -36.83
C VAL A 39 79.02 21.61 -36.05
N ASP A 40 78.96 21.74 -34.72
CA ASP A 40 78.16 20.86 -33.88
C ASP A 40 76.75 20.78 -34.47
N VAL A 41 76.42 19.64 -35.10
CA VAL A 41 75.04 19.36 -35.51
C VAL A 41 74.27 19.16 -34.22
N ALA A 42 73.61 20.22 -33.76
CA ALA A 42 72.74 20.18 -32.60
C ALA A 42 71.79 18.98 -32.72
N SER A 43 71.90 18.04 -31.78
CA SER A 43 71.00 16.90 -31.72
C SER A 43 69.56 17.41 -31.61
N THR A 44 68.61 16.76 -32.29
CA THR A 44 67.20 17.12 -32.19
C THR A 44 66.77 17.00 -30.73
N PRO A 45 66.30 18.08 -30.08
CA PRO A 45 65.99 18.06 -28.66
C PRO A 45 64.86 17.07 -28.38
N ALA A 46 65.00 16.23 -27.36
CA ALA A 46 64.00 15.26 -26.95
C ALA A 46 63.44 15.61 -25.57
N PHE A 47 62.14 15.38 -25.38
CA PHE A 47 61.59 15.39 -24.04
C PHE A 47 62.08 14.17 -23.27
N ASN A 48 62.65 14.40 -22.09
CA ASN A 48 63.07 13.33 -21.16
C ASN A 48 61.90 12.74 -20.37
N VAL A 49 60.67 13.07 -20.77
CA VAL A 49 59.43 12.75 -20.08
C VAL A 49 58.46 12.15 -21.10
N ALA A 50 57.87 11.01 -20.75
CA ALA A 50 56.80 10.42 -21.53
C ALA A 50 55.45 11.12 -21.26
N PRO A 51 54.48 11.05 -22.19
CA PRO A 51 53.09 11.42 -21.92
C PRO A 51 52.57 10.78 -20.61
N GLN A 52 51.89 11.57 -19.78
CA GLN A 52 51.35 11.13 -18.49
C GLN A 52 49.89 11.55 -18.35
N VAL A 53 49.11 10.75 -17.63
CA VAL A 53 47.72 11.06 -17.26
C VAL A 53 47.68 11.42 -15.77
N PHE A 54 47.19 12.61 -15.48
CA PHE A 54 47.01 13.13 -14.12
C PHE A 54 45.52 13.14 -13.78
N THR A 55 45.14 12.61 -12.61
CA THR A 55 43.76 12.55 -12.10
C THR A 55 43.61 13.31 -10.78
N PRO A 56 43.83 14.64 -10.76
CA PRO A 56 43.71 15.45 -9.54
C PRO A 56 42.25 15.67 -9.14
N GLU A 57 42.01 15.93 -7.87
CA GLU A 57 40.70 16.41 -7.39
C GLU A 57 40.59 17.94 -7.49
N VAL A 58 39.36 18.48 -7.61
CA VAL A 58 39.15 19.94 -7.61
C VAL A 58 39.77 20.58 -6.36
N GLY A 59 40.56 21.63 -6.58
CA GLY A 59 41.31 22.33 -5.53
C GLY A 59 42.77 21.88 -5.42
N ASP A 60 43.15 20.74 -6.00
CA ASP A 60 44.53 20.26 -6.01
C ASP A 60 45.47 21.16 -6.82
N THR A 61 46.78 20.93 -6.63
CA THR A 61 47.83 21.52 -7.46
C THR A 61 48.49 20.47 -8.32
N VAL A 62 48.39 20.61 -9.65
CA VAL A 62 49.01 19.73 -10.64
C VAL A 62 50.33 20.32 -11.11
N ARG A 63 51.32 19.45 -11.33
CA ARG A 63 52.63 19.79 -11.89
C ARG A 63 52.87 18.94 -13.13
N LEU A 64 52.97 19.59 -14.28
CA LEU A 64 53.15 18.97 -15.59
C LEU A 64 54.61 19.13 -16.03
N PRO A 65 55.41 18.06 -15.99
CA PRO A 65 56.84 18.12 -16.26
C PRO A 65 57.14 18.11 -17.77
N CYS A 66 57.84 19.13 -18.25
CA CYS A 66 58.18 19.26 -19.67
C CYS A 66 59.69 19.46 -19.87
N THR A 67 60.49 18.67 -19.16
CA THR A 67 61.96 18.77 -19.17
C THR A 67 62.56 18.14 -20.44
N SER A 68 63.46 18.85 -21.10
CA SER A 68 64.26 18.40 -22.24
C SER A 68 65.71 18.05 -21.86
N ASP A 69 66.38 17.32 -22.74
CA ASP A 69 67.82 17.03 -22.71
C ASP A 69 68.72 18.22 -23.06
N GLN A 70 68.20 19.21 -23.80
CA GLN A 70 68.93 20.44 -24.13
C GLN A 70 68.50 21.64 -23.29
N ASN A 71 69.46 22.55 -23.00
CA ASN A 71 69.29 23.53 -21.95
C ASN A 71 69.09 25.00 -22.37
N GLN A 72 69.40 25.53 -23.59
CA GLN A 72 69.65 26.99 -23.64
C GLN A 72 69.17 27.92 -24.79
N THR A 73 68.35 27.55 -25.78
CA THR A 73 67.80 28.59 -26.71
C THR A 73 66.37 28.42 -27.21
N ASP A 74 65.75 27.25 -27.04
CA ASP A 74 64.43 27.00 -27.64
C ASP A 74 63.28 27.46 -26.74
N VAL A 75 62.33 28.18 -27.34
CA VAL A 75 61.15 28.68 -26.65
C VAL A 75 60.21 27.50 -26.38
N LEU A 76 60.14 27.06 -25.12
CA LEU A 76 59.13 26.09 -24.67
C LEU A 76 57.74 26.73 -24.69
N ILE A 77 56.82 26.10 -25.41
CA ILE A 77 55.43 26.53 -25.57
C ILE A 77 54.52 25.58 -24.80
N PHE A 78 53.61 26.14 -24.01
CA PHE A 78 52.54 25.39 -23.32
C PHE A 78 51.20 25.72 -23.97
N GLU A 79 50.54 24.71 -24.51
CA GLU A 79 49.23 24.80 -25.12
C GLU A 79 48.25 23.89 -24.37
N ARG A 80 47.06 24.40 -24.08
CA ARG A 80 45.94 23.60 -23.62
C ARG A 80 45.12 23.22 -24.85
N LYS A 81 44.95 21.93 -25.10
CA LYS A 81 44.06 21.39 -26.12
C LYS A 81 42.81 20.81 -25.45
N SER A 82 41.64 21.25 -25.89
CA SER A 82 40.37 20.81 -25.34
C SER A 82 40.13 19.31 -25.57
N LEU A 83 39.45 18.64 -24.63
CA LEU A 83 39.06 17.23 -24.78
C LEU A 83 37.92 17.04 -25.79
N ASP A 84 36.97 17.99 -25.82
CA ASP A 84 35.69 17.83 -26.53
C ASP A 84 35.52 18.78 -27.72
N ASN A 85 36.16 19.96 -27.69
CA ASN A 85 35.99 21.00 -28.72
C ASN A 85 37.31 21.73 -29.04
N PRO A 86 37.95 21.47 -30.20
CA PRO A 86 39.22 22.10 -30.60
C PRO A 86 39.19 23.63 -30.69
N GLU A 87 38.01 24.25 -30.85
CA GLU A 87 37.90 25.71 -30.84
C GLU A 87 38.22 26.33 -29.47
N ASN A 88 38.20 25.53 -28.40
CA ASN A 88 38.57 25.95 -27.04
C ASN A 88 40.05 25.75 -26.72
N ASP A 89 40.88 25.44 -27.73
CA ASP A 89 42.32 25.36 -27.57
C ASP A 89 42.90 26.73 -27.18
N MET A 90 43.83 26.74 -26.24
CA MET A 90 44.39 27.96 -25.66
C MET A 90 45.91 27.89 -25.56
N LEU A 91 46.59 28.87 -26.16
CA LEU A 91 48.01 29.11 -25.91
C LEU A 91 48.18 29.69 -24.50
N ILE A 92 48.83 28.96 -23.61
CA ILE A 92 48.99 29.36 -22.21
C ILE A 92 50.24 30.24 -22.05
N ALA A 93 51.38 29.75 -22.52
CA ALA A 93 52.68 30.39 -22.33
C ALA A 93 53.65 30.05 -23.47
N ALA A 94 54.57 30.97 -23.76
CA ALA A 94 55.74 30.72 -24.62
C ALA A 94 56.97 31.36 -23.97
N GLY A 95 57.96 30.55 -23.61
CA GLY A 95 59.13 31.00 -22.86
C GLY A 95 58.74 31.49 -21.46
N PRO A 96 59.15 32.71 -21.05
CA PRO A 96 58.74 33.32 -19.78
C PRO A 96 57.39 34.07 -19.87
N MET A 97 56.82 34.23 -21.06
CA MET A 97 55.60 35.02 -21.29
C MET A 97 54.34 34.16 -21.19
N PHE A 98 53.31 34.66 -20.52
CA PHE A 98 51.96 34.09 -20.47
C PHE A 98 51.00 34.88 -21.36
N PHE A 99 50.18 34.19 -22.16
CA PHE A 99 49.41 34.79 -23.27
C PHE A 99 47.90 35.00 -22.99
N ASN A 100 47.43 34.80 -21.76
CA ASN A 100 46.02 34.97 -21.45
C ASN A 100 45.63 36.46 -21.28
N SER A 101 44.58 36.90 -21.98
CA SER A 101 43.95 38.23 -21.88
C SER A 101 43.40 38.56 -20.48
N LYS A 102 43.31 37.57 -19.57
CA LYS A 102 42.95 37.72 -18.15
C LYS A 102 43.97 37.17 -17.14
N ARG A 103 45.14 36.67 -17.57
CA ARG A 103 46.17 36.00 -16.72
C ARG A 103 45.55 35.18 -15.57
N ASP A 104 45.24 33.91 -15.82
CA ASP A 104 44.80 33.01 -14.75
C ASP A 104 45.93 32.85 -13.71
N GLU A 105 45.76 33.47 -12.53
CA GLU A 105 46.77 33.55 -11.48
C GLU A 105 47.13 32.18 -10.89
N ARG A 106 46.29 31.18 -11.13
CA ARG A 106 46.53 29.79 -10.73
C ARG A 106 47.64 29.13 -11.54
N PHE A 107 47.87 29.63 -12.76
CA PHE A 107 48.87 29.09 -13.67
C PHE A 107 50.22 29.72 -13.38
N SER A 108 51.21 28.88 -13.13
CA SER A 108 52.59 29.31 -12.88
C SER A 108 53.57 28.35 -13.53
N LYS A 109 54.81 28.79 -13.67
CA LYS A 109 55.91 28.00 -14.24
C LYS A 109 57.11 28.10 -13.33
N VAL A 110 57.68 26.95 -13.00
CA VAL A 110 58.96 26.84 -12.29
C VAL A 110 59.83 25.93 -13.15
N ASP A 111 60.94 26.47 -13.67
CA ASP A 111 61.78 25.82 -14.68
C ASP A 111 60.97 25.34 -15.89
N ASN A 112 61.09 24.06 -16.26
CA ASN A 112 60.32 23.45 -17.36
C ASN A 112 59.07 22.69 -16.84
N VAL A 113 58.56 23.03 -15.66
CA VAL A 113 57.36 22.43 -15.07
C VAL A 113 56.24 23.46 -15.05
N PHE A 114 55.12 23.13 -15.69
CA PHE A 114 53.91 23.94 -15.63
C PHE A 114 53.06 23.54 -14.44
N ILE A 115 52.62 24.53 -13.66
CA ILE A 115 51.93 24.31 -12.39
C ILE A 115 50.56 24.96 -12.45
N ILE A 116 49.53 24.16 -12.18
CA ILE A 116 48.14 24.61 -12.06
C ILE A 116 47.74 24.46 -10.61
N LYS A 117 47.58 25.56 -9.88
CA LYS A 117 47.05 25.56 -8.50
C LYS A 117 45.52 25.59 -8.51
N ASP A 118 44.88 25.14 -7.43
CA ASP A 118 43.42 25.23 -7.24
C ASP A 118 42.65 24.81 -8.51
N ILE A 119 42.92 23.58 -8.97
CA ILE A 119 42.43 23.10 -10.26
C ILE A 119 40.89 23.05 -10.28
N LYS A 120 40.28 23.44 -11.40
CA LYS A 120 38.82 23.52 -11.59
C LYS A 120 38.33 22.42 -12.52
N LYS A 121 37.03 22.10 -12.44
CA LYS A 121 36.37 21.12 -13.34
C LYS A 121 36.70 21.39 -14.82
N SER A 122 36.71 22.66 -15.19
CA SER A 122 36.98 23.15 -16.53
C SER A 122 38.43 23.03 -16.97
N ASP A 123 39.37 22.61 -16.12
CA ASP A 123 40.78 22.42 -16.47
C ASP A 123 41.06 21.01 -17.01
N SER A 124 40.05 20.14 -17.10
CA SER A 124 40.20 18.86 -17.78
C SER A 124 40.50 19.10 -19.26
N ALA A 125 41.69 18.71 -19.71
CA ALA A 125 42.22 19.01 -21.03
C ALA A 125 43.48 18.17 -21.32
N TYR A 126 43.91 18.18 -22.57
CA TYR A 126 45.28 17.84 -22.93
C TYR A 126 46.17 19.08 -22.76
N TYR A 127 47.35 18.89 -22.18
CA TYR A 127 48.34 19.92 -21.96
C TYR A 127 49.59 19.55 -22.74
N GLU A 128 49.82 20.27 -23.82
CA GLU A 128 50.89 20.03 -24.76
C GLU A 128 52.05 20.97 -24.48
N CYS A 129 53.22 20.39 -24.30
CA CYS A 129 54.49 21.07 -24.24
C CYS A 129 55.18 20.90 -25.58
N ARG A 130 55.53 22.00 -26.23
CA ARG A 130 56.06 22.01 -27.58
C ARG A 130 57.33 22.85 -27.69
N TYR A 131 58.36 22.27 -28.28
CA TYR A 131 59.51 23.00 -28.81
C TYR A 131 59.31 23.21 -30.31
N GLN A 132 59.69 24.40 -30.77
CA GLN A 132 59.87 24.68 -32.18
C GLN A 132 61.37 24.61 -32.48
N PHE A 133 61.84 23.51 -33.07
CA PHE A 133 63.24 23.33 -33.42
C PHE A 133 63.38 23.21 -34.94
N GLN A 134 63.98 24.22 -35.58
CA GLN A 134 64.06 24.34 -37.03
C GLN A 134 62.66 24.14 -37.68
N ASN A 135 62.51 23.14 -38.54
CA ASN A 135 61.26 22.77 -39.22
C ASN A 135 60.48 21.64 -38.52
N ASN A 136 61.00 21.09 -37.43
CA ASN A 136 60.36 20.01 -36.70
C ASN A 136 59.59 20.54 -35.48
N LYS A 137 58.43 19.94 -35.24
CA LYS A 137 57.64 20.15 -34.02
C LYS A 137 57.87 18.96 -33.12
N ILE A 138 58.41 19.21 -31.93
CA ILE A 138 58.65 18.18 -30.94
C ILE A 138 57.73 18.50 -29.78
N ASN A 139 56.85 17.56 -29.42
CA ASN A 139 55.85 17.75 -28.40
C ASN A 139 55.79 16.57 -27.42
N VAL A 140 55.38 16.88 -26.20
CA VAL A 140 54.89 15.90 -25.23
C VAL A 140 53.53 16.39 -24.73
N THR A 141 52.56 15.49 -24.69
CA THR A 141 51.20 15.83 -24.30
C THR A 141 50.84 15.08 -23.03
N HIS A 142 50.54 15.81 -21.97
CA HIS A 142 49.96 15.27 -20.74
C HIS A 142 48.43 15.36 -20.81
N THR A 143 47.74 14.40 -20.21
CA THR A 143 46.28 14.45 -20.05
C THR A 143 45.97 14.78 -18.61
N VAL A 144 45.10 15.77 -18.37
CA VAL A 144 44.59 16.08 -17.03
C VAL A 144 43.10 15.81 -17.02
N ILE A 145 42.65 14.92 -16.13
CA ILE A 145 41.25 14.56 -15.92
C ILE A 145 40.89 14.96 -14.49
N VAL A 146 40.16 16.06 -14.33
CA VAL A 146 39.86 16.60 -13.00
C VAL A 146 38.69 15.86 -12.38
N TYR A 147 38.93 15.21 -11.25
CA TYR A 147 37.92 14.52 -10.45
C TYR A 147 37.21 15.50 -9.51
N TYR A 148 35.91 15.31 -9.33
CA TYR A 148 35.10 16.12 -8.45
C TYR A 148 33.88 15.36 -7.94
N GLN A 149 33.52 15.70 -6.70
CA GLN A 149 32.38 15.11 -6.02
C GLN A 149 31.06 15.34 -6.75
N PRO A 150 30.07 14.46 -6.55
CA PRO A 150 28.80 14.57 -7.23
C PRO A 150 27.99 15.77 -6.72
N THR A 151 27.13 16.29 -7.58
CA THR A 151 26.14 17.32 -7.28
C THR A 151 24.82 16.94 -7.93
N ILE A 152 23.75 16.93 -7.15
CA ILE A 152 22.40 16.65 -7.66
C ILE A 152 21.71 17.98 -7.95
N THR A 153 21.12 18.11 -9.13
CA THR A 153 20.37 19.32 -9.52
C THR A 153 18.87 19.01 -9.49
N PRO A 154 18.16 19.27 -8.38
CA PRO A 154 16.74 18.97 -8.28
C PRO A 154 15.90 20.00 -9.04
N LYS A 155 14.99 19.54 -9.90
CA LYS A 155 13.87 20.37 -10.40
C LYS A 155 12.57 20.13 -9.63
N GLN A 156 12.39 18.95 -9.03
CA GLN A 156 11.12 18.55 -8.42
C GLN A 156 11.39 17.93 -7.05
N LYS A 157 10.82 18.50 -5.99
CA LYS A 157 10.97 18.01 -4.60
C LYS A 157 9.81 17.11 -4.18
N ARG A 158 8.64 17.32 -4.76
CA ARG A 158 7.38 16.64 -4.45
C ARG A 158 6.69 16.29 -5.76
N ILE A 159 6.10 15.10 -5.83
CA ILE A 159 5.18 14.70 -6.88
C ILE A 159 3.83 14.35 -6.23
N GLU A 160 2.75 14.76 -6.87
CA GLU A 160 1.38 14.40 -6.49
C GLU A 160 0.83 13.51 -7.60
N VAL A 161 0.27 12.36 -7.23
CA VAL A 161 -0.21 11.34 -8.17
C VAL A 161 -1.47 10.70 -7.63
N THR A 162 -2.41 10.37 -8.49
CA THR A 162 -3.64 9.65 -8.08
C THR A 162 -3.37 8.15 -8.06
N LYS A 163 -3.98 7.41 -7.12
CA LYS A 163 -3.90 5.95 -7.08
C LYS A 163 -4.29 5.33 -8.44
N GLY A 164 -3.49 4.38 -8.90
CA GLY A 164 -3.64 3.71 -10.19
C GLY A 164 -2.91 4.39 -11.35
N GLU A 165 -2.48 5.65 -11.21
CA GLU A 165 -1.70 6.34 -12.24
C GLU A 165 -0.22 5.93 -12.22
N GLN A 166 0.48 6.24 -13.31
CA GLN A 166 1.92 6.06 -13.42
C GLN A 166 2.66 7.25 -12.79
N ALA A 167 3.75 6.98 -12.07
CA ALA A 167 4.67 8.02 -11.58
C ALA A 167 6.12 7.66 -11.86
N THR A 168 6.98 8.66 -12.03
CA THR A 168 8.44 8.45 -12.17
C THR A 168 9.21 9.44 -11.30
N LEU A 169 10.08 8.93 -10.45
CA LEU A 169 11.08 9.72 -9.73
C LEU A 169 12.36 9.77 -10.54
N ASN A 170 12.91 10.98 -10.72
CA ASN A 170 14.15 11.21 -11.46
C ASN A 170 15.22 11.81 -10.56
N CYS A 171 16.45 11.33 -10.70
CA CYS A 171 17.63 11.90 -10.05
C CYS A 171 18.74 12.05 -11.08
N LYS A 172 19.14 13.29 -11.32
CA LYS A 172 20.25 13.64 -12.19
C LYS A 172 21.38 14.21 -11.34
N ALA A 173 22.54 13.59 -11.46
CA ALA A 173 23.76 14.02 -10.79
C ALA A 173 24.85 14.35 -11.81
N ASP A 174 25.62 15.39 -11.52
CA ASP A 174 26.86 15.78 -12.19
C ASP A 174 28.03 15.36 -11.30
N GLY A 175 29.08 14.74 -11.84
CA GLY A 175 30.23 14.23 -11.10
C GLY A 175 31.27 13.63 -12.04
N ASN A 176 32.55 13.66 -11.66
CA ASN A 176 33.62 12.96 -12.37
C ASN A 176 34.52 12.21 -11.38
N PRO A 177 34.62 10.86 -11.44
CA PRO A 177 33.95 9.95 -12.38
C PRO A 177 32.42 10.03 -12.35
N THR A 178 31.75 9.53 -13.40
CA THR A 178 30.27 9.54 -13.48
C THR A 178 29.69 8.82 -12.26
N PRO A 179 28.83 9.49 -11.45
CA PRO A 179 28.33 8.91 -10.22
C PRO A 179 27.31 7.80 -10.47
N THR A 180 27.35 6.78 -9.62
CA THR A 180 26.29 5.79 -9.49
C THR A 180 25.17 6.36 -8.62
N ILE A 181 23.91 6.09 -8.99
CA ILE A 181 22.74 6.58 -8.27
C ILE A 181 22.03 5.40 -7.62
N VAL A 182 21.87 5.51 -6.30
CA VAL A 182 21.17 4.54 -5.46
C VAL A 182 20.00 5.23 -4.76
N TRP A 183 18.84 4.60 -4.83
CA TRP A 183 17.62 5.03 -4.18
C TRP A 183 17.30 4.21 -2.94
N ASN A 184 16.70 4.86 -1.96
CA ASN A 184 16.08 4.22 -0.82
C ASN A 184 14.75 4.91 -0.48
N LYS A 185 13.87 4.18 0.21
CA LYS A 185 12.67 4.72 0.84
C LYS A 185 12.98 4.94 2.32
N GLN A 186 12.60 6.08 2.89
CA GLN A 186 12.88 6.38 4.30
C GLN A 186 12.10 5.44 5.25
N ASP A 187 10.82 5.19 4.94
CA ASP A 187 9.90 4.47 5.82
C ASP A 187 9.63 3.03 5.36
N GLY A 188 10.67 2.28 5.02
CA GLY A 188 10.57 0.85 4.71
C GLY A 188 11.34 0.43 3.47
N VAL A 189 10.79 -0.54 2.73
CA VAL A 189 11.38 -1.07 1.50
C VAL A 189 10.88 -0.32 0.27
N MET A 190 11.65 -0.38 -0.81
CA MET A 190 11.23 0.08 -2.12
C MET A 190 10.01 -0.73 -2.59
N PRO A 191 9.17 -0.19 -3.50
CA PRO A 191 8.04 -0.94 -4.05
C PRO A 191 8.38 -2.27 -4.73
N SER A 192 9.62 -2.47 -5.20
CA SER A 192 10.10 -3.79 -5.67
C SER A 192 10.30 -4.83 -4.56
N GLY A 193 10.20 -4.43 -3.29
CA GLY A 193 10.54 -5.22 -2.11
C GLY A 193 12.02 -5.13 -1.71
N ASN A 194 12.88 -4.53 -2.53
CA ASN A 194 14.30 -4.36 -2.23
C ASN A 194 14.54 -3.23 -1.23
N ALA A 195 15.63 -3.31 -0.46
CA ALA A 195 16.03 -2.22 0.44
C ALA A 195 16.54 -0.98 -0.31
N LYS A 196 17.11 -1.20 -1.51
CA LYS A 196 17.70 -0.17 -2.36
C LYS A 196 17.51 -0.53 -3.83
N GLU A 197 17.47 0.47 -4.69
CA GLU A 197 17.43 0.30 -6.15
C GLU A 197 18.45 1.21 -6.84
N GLU A 198 19.12 0.70 -7.86
CA GLU A 198 20.08 1.46 -8.66
C GLU A 198 19.43 1.97 -9.95
N GLY A 199 19.67 3.23 -10.29
CA GLY A 199 19.15 3.81 -11.53
C GLY A 199 18.99 5.32 -11.48
N LEU A 200 18.99 5.94 -12.66
CA LEU A 200 18.73 7.39 -12.81
C LEU A 200 17.27 7.74 -12.48
N SER A 201 16.36 6.76 -12.59
CA SER A 201 14.95 6.93 -12.33
C SER A 201 14.32 5.66 -11.78
N ILE A 202 13.21 5.82 -11.04
CA ILE A 202 12.33 4.74 -10.61
C ILE A 202 10.94 5.04 -11.14
N ALA A 203 10.33 4.08 -11.80
CA ALA A 203 8.98 4.18 -12.33
C ALA A 203 8.01 3.27 -11.58
N PHE A 204 6.80 3.76 -11.38
CA PHE A 204 5.67 3.04 -10.78
C PHE A 204 4.57 2.99 -11.83
N GLU A 205 4.16 1.80 -12.27
CA GLU A 205 3.15 1.64 -13.33
C GLU A 205 1.74 1.97 -12.85
N ALA A 206 1.37 1.47 -11.67
CA ALA A 206 0.10 1.74 -11.00
C ALA A 206 0.38 2.05 -9.53
N VAL A 207 0.31 3.33 -9.18
CA VAL A 207 0.66 3.79 -7.83
C VAL A 207 -0.39 3.37 -6.82
N ASP A 208 0.04 2.89 -5.65
CA ASP A 208 -0.82 2.58 -4.51
C ASP A 208 -0.46 3.45 -3.29
N ARG A 209 -1.36 3.56 -2.30
CA ARG A 209 -1.14 4.36 -1.08
C ARG A 209 0.16 3.99 -0.36
N HIS A 210 0.59 2.73 -0.41
CA HIS A 210 1.83 2.28 0.23
C HIS A 210 3.09 2.82 -0.43
N TYR A 211 3.01 3.36 -1.65
CA TYR A 211 4.14 3.98 -2.35
C TYR A 211 4.33 5.45 -1.95
N ALA A 212 3.38 6.05 -1.21
CA ALA A 212 3.56 7.37 -0.63
C ALA A 212 4.75 7.39 0.34
N GLY A 213 5.36 8.57 0.47
CA GLY A 213 6.45 8.84 1.39
C GLY A 213 7.69 9.44 0.73
N SER A 214 8.76 9.51 1.51
CA SER A 214 10.02 10.14 1.12
C SER A 214 11.03 9.13 0.58
N TYR A 215 11.55 9.40 -0.61
CA TYR A 215 12.59 8.64 -1.29
C TYR A 215 13.86 9.48 -1.36
N THR A 216 15.02 8.91 -1.04
CA THR A 216 16.30 9.61 -1.17
C THR A 216 17.10 8.98 -2.30
N CYS A 217 17.50 9.80 -3.27
CA CYS A 217 18.55 9.40 -4.20
C CYS A 217 19.91 9.85 -3.66
N THR A 218 20.87 8.94 -3.70
CA THR A 218 22.26 9.16 -3.32
C THR A 218 23.12 8.96 -4.57
N ALA A 219 23.90 9.98 -4.93
CA ALA A 219 24.87 9.93 -6.01
C ALA A 219 26.27 9.85 -5.41
N ASP A 220 27.04 8.84 -5.82
CA ASP A 220 28.40 8.59 -5.32
C ASP A 220 29.32 8.24 -6.49
N ASN A 221 30.53 8.80 -6.49
CA ASN A 221 31.58 8.47 -7.44
C ASN A 221 32.94 8.18 -6.77
N GLY A 222 32.96 8.01 -5.45
CA GLY A 222 34.17 7.80 -4.66
C GLY A 222 35.03 9.05 -4.44
N VAL A 223 34.61 10.22 -4.95
CA VAL A 223 35.32 11.49 -4.79
C VAL A 223 34.54 12.39 -3.83
N GLY A 224 35.20 12.83 -2.76
CA GLY A 224 34.59 13.70 -1.76
C GLY A 224 33.35 13.08 -1.09
N THR A 225 32.35 13.91 -0.82
CA THR A 225 31.11 13.46 -0.16
C THR A 225 30.02 13.11 -1.18
N PRO A 226 29.31 11.98 -1.02
CA PRO A 226 28.14 11.66 -1.83
C PRO A 226 27.07 12.75 -1.75
N ALA A 227 26.44 13.06 -2.88
CA ALA A 227 25.32 13.98 -2.92
C ALA A 227 24.02 13.24 -2.64
N THR A 228 23.13 13.82 -1.84
CA THR A 228 21.82 13.25 -1.53
C THR A 228 20.71 14.23 -1.86
N ALA A 229 19.58 13.71 -2.33
CA ALA A 229 18.40 14.53 -2.55
C ALA A 229 17.11 13.74 -2.26
N MET A 230 16.25 14.34 -1.45
CA MET A 230 14.96 13.75 -1.06
C MET A 230 13.86 14.13 -2.04
N ARG A 231 12.95 13.19 -2.29
CA ARG A 231 11.76 13.32 -3.14
C ARG A 231 10.57 12.75 -2.41
N GLU A 232 9.50 13.53 -2.31
CA GLU A 232 8.27 13.08 -1.68
C GLU A 232 7.24 12.68 -2.74
N ILE A 233 6.67 11.48 -2.60
CA ILE A 233 5.50 11.06 -3.36
C ILE A 233 4.29 11.21 -2.45
N VAL A 234 3.33 12.02 -2.89
CA VAL A 234 2.00 12.12 -2.31
C VAL A 234 1.04 11.37 -3.21
N VAL A 235 0.35 10.39 -2.65
CA VAL A 235 -0.64 9.59 -3.38
C VAL A 235 -2.03 10.02 -2.92
N SER A 236 -2.84 10.51 -3.85
CA SER A 236 -4.25 10.85 -3.61
C SER A 236 -5.16 9.70 -4.01
N TYR A 237 -6.13 9.35 -3.17
CA TYR A 237 -7.01 8.21 -3.36
C TYR A 237 -8.34 8.38 -2.60
N PRO A 238 -9.43 7.78 -3.09
CA PRO A 238 -10.72 7.79 -2.40
C PRO A 238 -10.62 7.06 -1.05
N PRO A 239 -11.57 7.28 -0.13
CA PRO A 239 -11.52 6.65 1.19
C PRO A 239 -11.62 5.12 1.08
N GLU A 240 -10.78 4.42 1.81
CA GLU A 240 -10.83 2.98 1.99
C GLU A 240 -11.24 2.72 3.43
N ILE A 241 -12.37 2.02 3.61
CA ILE A 241 -12.94 1.75 4.93
C ILE A 241 -12.76 0.27 5.25
N ARG A 242 -12.41 -0.04 6.50
CA ARG A 242 -12.42 -1.39 7.04
C ARG A 242 -13.14 -1.38 8.39
N THR A 243 -14.16 -2.22 8.53
CA THR A 243 -14.83 -2.45 9.82
C THR A 243 -14.03 -3.45 10.66
N GLU A 244 -14.08 -3.35 12.00
CA GLU A 244 -13.47 -4.40 12.85
C GLU A 244 -14.30 -5.68 12.86
N ASN A 245 -15.62 -5.53 12.88
CA ASN A 245 -16.60 -6.61 12.78
C ASN A 245 -17.72 -6.18 11.83
N GLU A 246 -18.10 -7.07 10.92
CA GLU A 246 -19.27 -6.86 10.05
C GLU A 246 -20.58 -7.05 10.82
N VAL A 247 -20.57 -7.91 11.85
CA VAL A 247 -21.70 -8.18 12.74
C VAL A 247 -21.23 -8.04 14.18
N VAL A 248 -21.97 -7.28 14.99
CA VAL A 248 -21.69 -7.04 16.41
C VAL A 248 -22.86 -7.53 17.23
N HIS A 249 -22.56 -8.29 18.27
CA HIS A 249 -23.54 -8.92 19.15
C HIS A 249 -23.66 -8.17 20.47
N THR A 250 -24.88 -7.97 20.94
CA THR A 250 -25.15 -7.20 22.16
C THR A 250 -26.36 -7.74 22.94
N GLY A 251 -26.72 -7.09 24.04
CA GLY A 251 -27.93 -7.36 24.82
C GLY A 251 -28.52 -6.06 25.35
N ASN A 252 -29.77 -6.13 25.83
CA ASN A 252 -30.46 -4.96 26.37
C ASN A 252 -29.69 -4.33 27.55
N GLY A 253 -29.53 -3.01 27.52
CA GLY A 253 -28.79 -2.21 28.51
C GLY A 253 -27.26 -2.35 28.42
N ALA A 254 -26.73 -3.10 27.45
CA ALA A 254 -25.28 -3.24 27.28
C ALA A 254 -24.68 -2.04 26.55
N ARG A 255 -23.41 -1.76 26.85
CA ARG A 255 -22.58 -0.81 26.10
C ARG A 255 -21.93 -1.51 24.92
N VAL A 256 -22.03 -0.94 23.71
CA VAL A 256 -21.41 -1.47 22.49
C VAL A 256 -20.64 -0.41 21.71
N GLU A 257 -19.60 -0.85 21.02
CA GLU A 257 -18.71 -0.02 20.22
C GLU A 257 -18.65 -0.55 18.79
N LEU A 258 -19.04 0.28 17.81
CA LEU A 258 -18.94 -0.01 16.38
C LEU A 258 -17.77 0.78 15.80
N VAL A 259 -16.88 0.09 15.08
CA VAL A 259 -15.58 0.66 14.71
C VAL A 259 -15.33 0.56 13.21
N CYS A 260 -14.95 1.70 12.64
CA CYS A 260 -14.44 1.81 11.29
C CYS A 260 -13.04 2.41 11.25
N VAL A 261 -12.17 1.81 10.45
CA VAL A 261 -10.84 2.32 10.13
C VAL A 261 -10.87 2.89 8.73
N VAL A 262 -10.57 4.18 8.60
CA VAL A 262 -10.64 4.94 7.34
C VAL A 262 -9.25 5.42 6.94
N HIS A 263 -8.79 4.95 5.79
CA HIS A 263 -7.59 5.47 5.13
C HIS A 263 -7.98 6.29 3.92
N ALA A 264 -7.53 7.55 3.85
CA ALA A 264 -7.83 8.44 2.73
C ALA A 264 -6.75 9.52 2.59
N HIS A 265 -6.50 9.95 1.35
CA HIS A 265 -5.71 11.15 1.09
C HIS A 265 -6.27 11.91 -0.12
N PRO A 266 -6.63 13.20 0.01
CA PRO A 266 -6.72 13.99 1.24
C PRO A 266 -7.66 13.37 2.28
N GLY A 267 -7.56 13.83 3.54
CA GLY A 267 -8.35 13.30 4.65
C GLY A 267 -9.86 13.35 4.38
N ALA A 268 -10.57 12.29 4.76
CA ALA A 268 -11.99 12.15 4.49
C ALA A 268 -12.86 12.66 5.65
N LYS A 269 -14.04 13.18 5.33
CA LYS A 269 -15.11 13.43 6.29
C LYS A 269 -15.88 12.12 6.51
N VAL A 270 -16.04 11.72 7.77
CA VAL A 270 -16.73 10.48 8.16
C VAL A 270 -18.07 10.79 8.83
N SER A 271 -19.11 10.03 8.47
CA SER A 271 -20.46 10.13 9.04
C SER A 271 -21.07 8.75 9.27
N TRP A 272 -21.87 8.63 10.33
CA TRP A 272 -22.60 7.41 10.67
C TRP A 272 -24.10 7.58 10.36
N SER A 273 -24.71 6.53 9.83
CA SER A 273 -26.17 6.38 9.73
C SER A 273 -26.61 5.06 10.36
N HIS A 274 -27.85 5.03 10.84
CA HIS A 274 -28.54 3.86 11.37
C HIS A 274 -29.86 3.69 10.62
N ASN A 275 -30.08 2.52 10.02
CA ASN A 275 -31.23 2.21 9.18
C ASN A 275 -31.52 3.26 8.09
N GLY A 276 -30.46 3.89 7.55
CA GLY A 276 -30.54 4.91 6.50
C GLY A 276 -30.61 6.35 7.01
N GLU A 277 -30.91 6.56 8.30
CA GLU A 277 -31.01 7.90 8.90
C GLU A 277 -29.69 8.30 9.58
N PRO A 278 -29.24 9.56 9.48
CA PRO A 278 -28.04 10.01 10.18
C PRO A 278 -28.16 9.81 11.70
N VAL A 279 -27.11 9.29 12.34
CA VAL A 279 -27.05 9.10 13.81
C VAL A 279 -26.97 10.46 14.57
N ALA A 280 -27.24 11.58 13.90
CA ALA A 280 -27.00 12.92 14.43
C ALA A 280 -27.94 13.28 15.59
N ALA A 281 -27.36 13.37 16.79
CA ALA A 281 -27.76 14.14 17.96
C ALA A 281 -29.07 13.77 18.70
N ALA A 282 -29.82 12.77 18.25
CA ALA A 282 -31.08 12.33 18.89
C ALA A 282 -31.02 10.95 19.58
N THR A 283 -29.92 10.21 19.41
CA THR A 283 -29.70 8.89 20.02
C THR A 283 -28.69 8.97 21.16
N HIS A 284 -28.74 8.05 22.12
CA HIS A 284 -27.78 7.93 23.24
C HIS A 284 -26.41 7.37 22.77
N ALA A 285 -26.03 7.71 21.53
CA ALA A 285 -24.86 7.22 20.86
C ALA A 285 -23.84 8.36 20.65
N GLU A 286 -22.58 8.08 20.94
CA GLU A 286 -21.47 9.03 20.86
C GLU A 286 -20.50 8.67 19.73
N VAL A 287 -20.16 9.65 18.90
CA VAL A 287 -19.16 9.49 17.83
C VAL A 287 -17.80 10.02 18.29
N HIS A 288 -16.81 9.14 18.32
CA HIS A 288 -15.43 9.45 18.67
C HIS A 288 -14.53 9.26 17.45
N ASN A 289 -13.93 10.35 16.96
CA ASN A 289 -13.08 10.34 15.78
C ASN A 289 -11.62 10.61 16.17
N GLY A 290 -10.71 9.68 15.86
CA GLY A 290 -9.29 9.80 16.19
C GLY A 290 -8.37 9.17 15.15
N GLY A 291 -7.60 10.00 14.44
CA GLY A 291 -6.69 9.53 13.40
C GLY A 291 -7.43 8.80 12.28
N HIS A 292 -7.08 7.53 12.05
CA HIS A 292 -7.78 6.65 11.11
C HIS A 292 -8.94 5.87 11.73
N ARG A 293 -9.13 5.92 13.05
CA ARG A 293 -10.14 5.13 13.77
C ARG A 293 -11.35 5.99 14.11
N HIS A 294 -12.52 5.54 13.69
CA HIS A 294 -13.81 6.19 13.88
C HIS A 294 -14.72 5.23 14.65
N LEU A 295 -15.18 5.67 15.82
CA LEU A 295 -15.94 4.86 16.77
C LEU A 295 -17.34 5.46 16.94
N LEU A 296 -18.35 4.60 16.91
CA LEU A 296 -19.70 4.90 17.37
C LEU A 296 -19.97 4.05 18.63
N THR A 297 -20.17 4.71 19.76
CA THR A 297 -20.48 4.07 21.06
C THR A 297 -21.96 4.20 21.34
N ILE A 298 -22.60 3.13 21.79
CA ILE A 298 -23.98 3.12 22.26
C ILE A 298 -23.94 2.63 23.71
N GLU A 299 -24.32 3.47 24.68
CA GLU A 299 -24.11 3.19 26.12
C GLU A 299 -25.11 2.21 26.73
N GLU A 300 -26.39 2.30 26.33
CA GLU A 300 -27.48 1.45 26.84
C GLU A 300 -28.33 0.94 25.69
N VAL A 301 -27.90 -0.16 25.06
CA VAL A 301 -28.59 -0.71 23.90
C VAL A 301 -30.04 -1.06 24.23
N SER A 302 -30.96 -0.58 23.39
CA SER A 302 -32.36 -0.96 23.38
C SER A 302 -32.72 -1.64 22.05
N ASP A 303 -33.94 -2.19 21.98
CA ASP A 303 -34.46 -2.76 20.73
C ASP A 303 -34.43 -1.75 19.57
N GLN A 304 -34.52 -0.44 19.85
CA GLN A 304 -34.48 0.59 18.80
C GLN A 304 -33.11 0.80 18.18
N ASP A 305 -32.02 0.34 18.81
CA ASP A 305 -30.66 0.49 18.31
C ASP A 305 -30.24 -0.69 17.43
N ILE A 306 -30.96 -1.79 17.51
CA ILE A 306 -30.67 -2.97 16.70
C ILE A 306 -30.93 -2.67 15.20
N GLY A 307 -30.07 -3.17 14.33
CA GLY A 307 -30.18 -2.97 12.89
C GLY A 307 -28.88 -2.60 12.20
N HIS A 308 -29.02 -1.89 11.08
CA HIS A 308 -27.93 -1.65 10.15
C HIS A 308 -27.29 -0.29 10.39
N TYR A 309 -26.02 -0.29 10.76
CA TYR A 309 -25.19 0.90 10.84
C TYR A 309 -24.30 1.02 9.62
N SER A 310 -24.20 2.23 9.07
CA SER A 310 -23.28 2.52 7.97
C SER A 310 -22.29 3.59 8.39
N CYS A 311 -21.02 3.35 8.10
CA CYS A 311 -19.96 4.35 8.17
C CYS A 311 -19.61 4.79 6.76
N GLN A 312 -19.92 6.03 6.44
CA GLN A 312 -19.63 6.64 5.16
C GLN A 312 -18.44 7.60 5.30
N ALA A 313 -17.48 7.52 4.40
CA ALA A 313 -16.36 8.43 4.31
C ALA A 313 -16.28 9.07 2.91
N THR A 314 -16.06 10.38 2.87
CA THR A 314 -16.01 11.16 1.62
C THR A 314 -14.78 12.09 1.60
N ASN A 315 -14.06 12.10 0.48
CA ASN A 315 -13.06 13.11 0.15
C ASN A 315 -13.22 13.57 -1.31
N ASP A 316 -12.33 14.42 -1.79
CA ASP A 316 -12.39 14.99 -3.16
C ASP A 316 -12.28 13.94 -4.28
N PHE A 317 -11.85 12.71 -3.96
CA PHE A 317 -11.62 11.63 -4.91
C PHE A 317 -12.71 10.56 -4.87
N GLY A 318 -13.64 10.60 -3.90
CA GLY A 318 -14.76 9.68 -3.87
C GLY A 318 -15.44 9.55 -2.51
N THR A 319 -16.43 8.65 -2.49
CA THR A 319 -17.19 8.27 -1.30
C THR A 319 -17.23 6.76 -1.22
N THR A 320 -16.95 6.24 -0.03
CA THR A 320 -17.03 4.81 0.29
C THR A 320 -17.92 4.64 1.51
N THR A 321 -18.66 3.54 1.57
CA THR A 321 -19.54 3.22 2.69
C THR A 321 -19.38 1.75 3.03
N GLU A 322 -19.21 1.46 4.32
CA GLU A 322 -19.19 0.10 4.86
C GLU A 322 -20.23 -0.04 5.95
N ASN A 323 -20.70 -1.28 6.12
CA ASN A 323 -21.86 -1.59 6.94
C ASN A 323 -21.49 -2.49 8.12
N ILE A 324 -22.16 -2.26 9.25
CA ILE A 324 -22.05 -3.04 10.47
C ILE A 324 -23.47 -3.38 10.93
N TYR A 325 -23.74 -4.65 11.15
CA TYR A 325 -25.01 -5.12 11.69
C TYR A 325 -24.90 -5.26 13.20
N LEU A 326 -25.65 -4.46 13.96
CA LEU A 326 -25.80 -4.66 15.40
C LEU A 326 -26.98 -5.62 15.62
N THR A 327 -26.79 -6.70 16.37
CA THR A 327 -27.82 -7.69 16.68
C THR A 327 -27.74 -8.15 18.14
N ASP A 328 -28.87 -8.60 18.68
CA ASP A 328 -29.00 -9.17 20.01
C ASP A 328 -29.13 -10.71 20.00
N ALA A 329 -29.04 -11.31 21.18
CA ALA A 329 -29.51 -12.69 21.40
C ALA A 329 -31.05 -12.69 21.44
N PRO A 330 -31.72 -13.74 20.96
CA PRO A 330 -33.17 -13.77 21.03
C PRO A 330 -33.62 -13.76 22.49
N SER A 331 -34.70 -13.05 22.77
CA SER A 331 -35.35 -13.10 24.09
C SER A 331 -35.83 -14.52 24.42
N ASN A 332 -36.10 -14.78 25.69
CA ASN A 332 -36.67 -16.07 26.08
C ASN A 332 -38.04 -16.30 25.38
N PRO A 333 -38.29 -17.51 24.83
CA PRO A 333 -39.58 -17.88 24.27
C PRO A 333 -40.76 -17.57 25.20
N SER A 334 -41.74 -16.82 24.70
CA SER A 334 -43.01 -16.60 25.39
C SER A 334 -44.09 -17.51 24.79
N ILE A 335 -44.56 -18.49 25.55
CA ILE A 335 -45.62 -19.41 25.10
C ILE A 335 -46.97 -18.68 25.09
N THR A 336 -47.59 -18.58 23.93
CA THR A 336 -48.88 -17.88 23.73
C THR A 336 -50.04 -18.84 23.49
N SER A 337 -49.78 -20.10 23.12
CA SER A 337 -50.79 -21.16 23.11
C SER A 337 -51.29 -21.46 24.53
N GLY A 338 -52.60 -21.65 24.70
CA GLY A 338 -53.19 -22.03 25.98
C GLY A 338 -52.77 -23.44 26.44
N PRO A 339 -52.92 -23.77 27.73
CA PRO A 339 -52.41 -25.03 28.31
C PRO A 339 -53.22 -26.27 27.92
N HIS A 340 -54.35 -26.12 27.23
CA HIS A 340 -55.25 -27.22 26.89
C HIS A 340 -55.47 -27.27 25.38
N SER A 341 -55.26 -28.45 24.80
CA SER A 341 -55.54 -28.67 23.39
C SER A 341 -57.04 -28.69 23.10
N ALA A 342 -57.42 -28.17 21.92
CA ALA A 342 -58.75 -28.34 21.36
C ALA A 342 -58.97 -29.77 20.80
N LYS A 343 -57.89 -30.51 20.51
CA LYS A 343 -57.90 -31.87 19.93
C LYS A 343 -57.50 -32.92 20.97
N GLU A 344 -57.92 -34.15 20.75
CA GLU A 344 -57.67 -35.28 21.66
C GLU A 344 -56.27 -35.88 21.51
N ASP A 345 -55.64 -35.75 20.35
CA ASP A 345 -54.42 -36.49 19.97
C ASP A 345 -53.29 -35.58 19.46
N SER A 346 -53.47 -34.27 19.58
CA SER A 346 -52.52 -33.28 19.07
C SER A 346 -52.57 -32.02 19.90
N TYR A 347 -51.49 -31.24 19.84
CA TYR A 347 -51.38 -29.93 20.51
C TYR A 347 -50.66 -28.95 19.58
N THR A 348 -51.21 -27.75 19.42
CA THR A 348 -50.58 -26.68 18.64
C THR A 348 -49.91 -25.71 19.59
N LEU A 349 -48.57 -25.74 19.57
CA LEU A 349 -47.71 -24.80 20.25
C LEU A 349 -47.60 -23.52 19.41
N ILE A 350 -47.89 -22.39 20.06
CA ILE A 350 -47.66 -21.06 19.52
C ILE A 350 -46.81 -20.32 20.52
N TRP A 351 -45.75 -19.70 20.05
CA TRP A 351 -44.84 -18.95 20.91
C TRP A 351 -44.22 -17.78 20.14
N THR A 352 -43.81 -16.78 20.89
CA THR A 352 -43.19 -15.57 20.35
C THR A 352 -41.83 -15.31 20.98
N THR A 353 -40.95 -14.64 20.23
CA THR A 353 -39.69 -14.12 20.75
C THR A 353 -39.33 -12.81 20.06
N ASN A 354 -38.71 -11.90 20.79
CA ASN A 354 -38.05 -10.73 20.24
C ASN A 354 -36.65 -11.11 19.74
N SER A 355 -36.38 -10.92 18.45
CA SER A 355 -35.06 -11.08 17.82
C SER A 355 -35.05 -10.41 16.46
N PHE A 356 -34.12 -9.48 16.24
CA PHE A 356 -33.97 -8.86 14.93
C PHE A 356 -33.29 -9.77 13.90
N TYR A 357 -32.44 -10.69 14.36
CA TYR A 357 -31.82 -11.69 13.50
C TYR A 357 -32.67 -12.97 13.45
N PRO A 358 -32.67 -13.71 12.31
CA PRO A 358 -33.40 -14.97 12.21
C PRO A 358 -32.98 -15.96 13.29
N ILE A 359 -33.96 -16.66 13.85
CA ILE A 359 -33.70 -17.81 14.72
C ILE A 359 -33.24 -18.97 13.82
N THR A 360 -32.04 -19.48 14.09
CA THR A 360 -31.38 -20.49 13.25
C THR A 360 -31.41 -21.89 13.86
N SER A 361 -31.72 -22.02 15.16
CA SER A 361 -31.85 -23.31 15.84
C SER A 361 -33.02 -23.34 16.81
N TYR A 362 -33.65 -24.52 16.89
CA TYR A 362 -34.76 -24.83 17.76
C TYR A 362 -34.54 -26.21 18.35
N GLU A 363 -34.75 -26.34 19.65
CA GLU A 363 -34.77 -27.61 20.35
C GLU A 363 -36.02 -27.68 21.21
N LEU A 364 -37.01 -28.47 20.75
CA LEU A 364 -38.26 -28.71 21.44
C LEU A 364 -38.31 -30.18 21.87
N MET A 365 -38.38 -30.37 23.19
CA MET A 365 -38.50 -31.68 23.83
C MET A 365 -39.82 -31.73 24.60
N TYR A 366 -40.51 -32.87 24.61
CA TYR A 366 -41.72 -33.06 25.43
C TYR A 366 -41.83 -34.48 25.97
N ARG A 367 -42.51 -34.65 27.10
CA ARG A 367 -42.80 -35.97 27.69
C ARG A 367 -44.12 -35.96 28.45
N LYS A 368 -44.70 -37.14 28.65
CA LYS A 368 -45.84 -37.28 29.58
C LYS A 368 -45.37 -36.99 30.99
N THR A 369 -46.19 -36.25 31.74
CA THR A 369 -45.95 -36.02 33.18
C THR A 369 -46.06 -37.31 34.00
N LYS A 370 -46.81 -38.30 33.49
CA LYS A 370 -46.90 -39.66 34.03
C LYS A 370 -46.79 -40.69 32.89
N ALA A 371 -45.93 -41.68 33.04
CA ALA A 371 -45.68 -42.70 32.03
C ALA A 371 -46.93 -43.53 31.71
N ASN A 372 -47.73 -43.84 32.74
CA ASN A 372 -49.03 -44.48 32.65
C ASN A 372 -49.92 -44.06 33.83
N GLU A 373 -51.21 -44.41 33.81
CA GLU A 373 -52.17 -44.03 34.86
C GLU A 373 -51.82 -44.62 36.26
N SER A 374 -50.95 -45.62 36.32
CA SER A 374 -50.57 -46.35 37.52
C SER A 374 -49.17 -46.00 38.06
N SER A 375 -48.42 -45.12 37.40
CA SER A 375 -47.07 -44.70 37.76
C SER A 375 -47.03 -43.18 37.92
N ASP A 376 -46.35 -42.72 38.97
CA ASP A 376 -46.05 -41.31 39.17
C ASP A 376 -44.72 -40.89 38.52
N GLU A 377 -44.01 -41.82 37.86
CA GLU A 377 -42.80 -41.50 37.11
C GLU A 377 -43.14 -40.87 35.74
N PRO A 378 -42.39 -39.84 35.31
CA PRO A 378 -42.60 -39.22 34.00
C PRO A 378 -42.21 -40.16 32.87
N GLY A 379 -42.76 -39.91 31.68
CA GLY A 379 -42.38 -40.63 30.46
C GLY A 379 -40.99 -40.27 29.93
N GLU A 380 -40.58 -40.91 28.86
CA GLU A 380 -39.35 -40.55 28.14
C GLU A 380 -39.51 -39.24 27.37
N TRP A 381 -38.41 -38.49 27.27
CA TRP A 381 -38.34 -37.27 26.46
C TRP A 381 -38.36 -37.60 24.97
N MET A 382 -39.26 -36.96 24.25
CA MET A 382 -39.40 -37.02 22.80
C MET A 382 -38.90 -35.71 22.20
N LYS A 383 -38.10 -35.80 21.14
CA LYS A 383 -37.59 -34.64 20.38
C LYS A 383 -38.49 -34.37 19.18
N VAL A 384 -38.70 -33.10 18.88
CA VAL A 384 -39.32 -32.67 17.62
C VAL A 384 -38.21 -32.38 16.61
N ASP A 385 -38.22 -33.07 15.48
CA ASP A 385 -37.17 -32.99 14.45
C ASP A 385 -37.44 -31.92 13.37
N GLU A 386 -38.67 -31.41 13.26
CA GLU A 386 -39.08 -30.44 12.23
C GLU A 386 -39.05 -28.99 12.73
N ILE A 387 -38.64 -28.08 11.84
CA ILE A 387 -38.46 -26.65 12.09
C ILE A 387 -39.84 -25.97 12.19
N PRO A 388 -40.11 -25.14 13.22
CA PRO A 388 -41.37 -24.41 13.33
C PRO A 388 -41.60 -23.49 12.12
N GLU A 389 -42.83 -23.40 11.64
CA GLU A 389 -43.19 -22.42 10.61
C GLU A 389 -43.23 -21.01 11.24
N GLU A 390 -42.45 -20.06 10.70
CA GLU A 390 -42.49 -18.65 11.08
C GLU A 390 -43.67 -17.96 10.37
N GLU A 391 -44.62 -17.43 11.14
CA GLU A 391 -45.87 -16.88 10.59
C GLU A 391 -45.74 -15.39 10.19
N SER A 392 -44.88 -14.61 10.87
CA SER A 392 -44.70 -13.17 10.58
C SER A 392 -43.25 -12.71 10.62
N GLN A 393 -42.80 -12.03 9.57
CA GLN A 393 -41.49 -11.38 9.47
C GLN A 393 -41.50 -9.88 9.81
N ASP A 394 -42.65 -9.32 10.19
CA ASP A 394 -42.77 -7.88 10.46
C ASP A 394 -42.22 -7.50 11.84
N GLY A 395 -40.94 -7.15 11.87
CA GLY A 395 -40.29 -6.46 12.98
C GLY A 395 -39.57 -7.37 13.99
N VAL A 396 -39.47 -6.87 15.22
CA VAL A 396 -38.70 -7.48 16.32
C VAL A 396 -39.34 -8.76 16.82
N LEU A 397 -40.68 -8.80 16.83
CA LEU A 397 -41.47 -9.89 17.40
C LEU A 397 -41.70 -10.96 16.34
N ARG A 398 -41.07 -12.12 16.54
CA ARG A 398 -41.21 -13.30 15.68
C ARG A 398 -42.20 -14.28 16.31
N THR A 399 -43.08 -14.84 15.49
CA THR A 399 -44.12 -15.79 15.92
C THR A 399 -43.94 -17.13 15.22
N PHE A 400 -43.96 -18.21 16.00
CA PHE A 400 -43.66 -19.56 15.55
C PHE A 400 -44.76 -20.54 15.91
N HIS A 401 -45.07 -21.44 14.97
CA HIS A 401 -46.15 -22.42 15.08
C HIS A 401 -45.57 -23.83 14.93
N GLN A 402 -45.89 -24.71 15.89
CA GLN A 402 -45.53 -26.12 15.83
C GLN A 402 -46.70 -26.98 16.29
N THR A 403 -47.07 -27.98 15.49
CA THR A 403 -48.08 -28.97 15.90
C THR A 403 -47.41 -30.26 16.33
N LEU A 404 -47.72 -30.71 17.54
CA LEU A 404 -47.36 -32.03 18.06
C LEU A 404 -48.51 -32.99 17.76
N THR A 405 -48.24 -34.12 17.10
CA THR A 405 -49.22 -35.14 16.73
C THR A 405 -49.00 -36.44 17.50
N ASP A 406 -49.91 -37.40 17.33
CA ASP A 406 -49.81 -38.75 17.89
C ASP A 406 -49.70 -38.79 19.43
N LEU A 407 -50.25 -37.76 20.07
CA LEU A 407 -50.29 -37.65 21.52
C LEU A 407 -51.36 -38.57 22.09
N ALA A 408 -51.07 -39.18 23.24
CA ALA A 408 -52.08 -39.91 23.99
C ALA A 408 -53.22 -38.98 24.44
N ARG A 409 -54.44 -39.49 24.38
CA ARG A 409 -55.66 -38.77 24.75
C ARG A 409 -55.74 -38.49 26.24
N ALA A 410 -56.44 -37.43 26.60
CA ALA A 410 -56.69 -37.02 27.99
C ALA A 410 -55.43 -37.02 28.89
N SER A 411 -54.26 -36.71 28.32
CA SER A 411 -52.95 -36.87 28.97
C SER A 411 -52.28 -35.52 29.19
N ASP A 412 -51.57 -35.41 30.32
CA ASP A 412 -50.81 -34.21 30.70
C ASP A 412 -49.33 -34.37 30.35
N TYR A 413 -48.75 -33.34 29.73
CA TYR A 413 -47.38 -33.30 29.23
C TYR A 413 -46.61 -32.12 29.84
N GLU A 414 -45.29 -32.26 29.87
CA GLU A 414 -44.36 -31.15 30.05
C GLU A 414 -43.40 -31.08 28.87
N ALA A 415 -42.99 -29.87 28.53
CA ALA A 415 -42.14 -29.58 27.40
C ALA A 415 -41.08 -28.54 27.76
N GLU A 416 -39.99 -28.59 27.03
CA GLU A 416 -38.84 -27.71 27.13
C GLU A 416 -38.51 -27.18 25.73
N LEU A 417 -38.37 -25.87 25.61
CA LEU A 417 -38.05 -25.17 24.37
C LEU A 417 -36.80 -24.32 24.55
N SER A 418 -35.80 -24.56 23.70
CA SER A 418 -34.60 -23.73 23.56
C SER A 418 -34.50 -23.24 22.12
N ILE A 419 -34.10 -21.99 21.96
CA ILE A 419 -33.90 -21.37 20.64
C ILE A 419 -32.55 -20.69 20.59
N SER A 420 -31.96 -20.59 19.41
CA SER A 420 -30.77 -19.78 19.21
C SER A 420 -30.77 -19.13 17.84
N ASN A 421 -30.09 -17.99 17.75
CA ASN A 421 -29.58 -17.47 16.48
C ASN A 421 -28.08 -17.84 16.36
N GLU A 422 -27.39 -17.32 15.35
CA GLU A 422 -25.95 -17.53 15.13
C GLU A 422 -25.06 -16.99 16.28
N VAL A 423 -25.65 -16.27 17.22
CA VAL A 423 -24.96 -15.57 18.31
C VAL A 423 -24.89 -16.43 19.57
N LYS A 424 -26.06 -16.77 20.13
CA LYS A 424 -26.18 -17.45 21.42
C LYS A 424 -27.59 -18.07 21.57
N PRO A 425 -27.71 -19.21 22.29
CA PRO A 425 -29.02 -19.70 22.72
C PRO A 425 -29.68 -18.76 23.74
N ALA A 426 -31.00 -18.59 23.62
CA ALA A 426 -31.86 -18.07 24.68
C ALA A 426 -31.90 -19.05 25.86
N GLU A 427 -32.48 -18.63 26.98
CA GLU A 427 -32.70 -19.55 28.09
C GLU A 427 -33.77 -20.60 27.76
N LEU A 428 -33.59 -21.80 28.31
CA LEU A 428 -34.53 -22.89 28.20
C LEU A 428 -35.85 -22.53 28.90
N VAL A 429 -36.97 -22.65 28.19
CA VAL A 429 -38.30 -22.40 28.73
C VAL A 429 -39.05 -23.72 28.90
N SER A 430 -39.48 -24.01 30.12
CA SER A 430 -40.31 -25.17 30.44
C SER A 430 -41.79 -24.79 30.57
N PHE A 431 -42.68 -25.58 29.99
CA PHE A 431 -44.13 -25.37 30.08
C PHE A 431 -44.90 -26.70 30.13
N LYS A 432 -46.18 -26.63 30.51
CA LYS A 432 -47.07 -27.80 30.59
C LYS A 432 -48.27 -27.63 29.70
N PHE A 433 -48.74 -28.72 29.12
CA PHE A 433 -49.95 -28.74 28.32
C PHE A 433 -50.68 -30.08 28.44
N SER A 434 -51.95 -30.12 28.04
CA SER A 434 -52.74 -31.36 28.05
C SER A 434 -53.52 -31.56 26.76
N THR A 435 -53.72 -32.81 26.36
CA THR A 435 -54.69 -33.15 25.30
C THR A 435 -56.12 -33.05 25.84
N ARG A 436 -57.11 -32.82 24.96
CA ARG A 436 -58.51 -32.67 25.36
C ARG A 436 -58.99 -33.91 26.12
N LYS A 437 -59.68 -33.71 27.24
CA LYS A 437 -60.38 -34.77 27.98
C LYS A 437 -61.78 -34.95 27.37
N GLU A 438 -62.17 -36.21 27.17
CA GLU A 438 -63.50 -36.56 26.65
C GLU A 438 -64.57 -36.06 27.64
N GLU A 439 -65.59 -35.35 27.17
CA GLU A 439 -66.73 -34.97 28.02
C GLU A 439 -67.52 -36.22 28.35
N THR A 440 -67.37 -36.75 29.57
CA THR A 440 -68.24 -37.82 30.07
C THR A 440 -69.68 -37.31 30.10
N THR A 441 -70.49 -37.76 29.14
CA THR A 441 -71.94 -37.55 29.17
C THR A 441 -72.52 -38.49 30.24
N GLU A 442 -72.66 -38.01 31.47
CA GLU A 442 -73.44 -38.75 32.48
C GLU A 442 -74.91 -38.78 32.04
N HIS A 443 -75.35 -39.90 31.46
CA HIS A 443 -76.76 -40.25 31.41
C HIS A 443 -77.24 -40.55 32.84
N GLN A 444 -77.78 -39.54 33.53
CA GLN A 444 -78.59 -39.74 34.72
C GLN A 444 -79.86 -40.51 34.35
N GLN A 445 -79.82 -41.81 34.64
CA GLN A 445 -80.96 -42.71 34.57
C GLN A 445 -81.84 -42.48 35.81
N THR A 446 -82.76 -41.51 35.76
CA THR A 446 -83.80 -41.37 36.79
C THR A 446 -85.00 -42.27 36.46
N SER A 447 -85.12 -43.38 37.20
CA SER A 447 -86.35 -44.13 37.36
C SER A 447 -87.35 -43.35 38.24
N GLY A 448 -88.62 -43.26 37.84
CA GLY A 448 -89.73 -43.14 38.79
C GLY A 448 -90.60 -41.88 38.71
N THR A 449 -91.65 -41.97 37.89
CA THR A 449 -93.03 -41.49 38.14
C THR A 449 -93.28 -40.02 38.52
N GLY A 450 -93.85 -39.25 37.58
CA GLY A 450 -94.50 -37.98 37.88
C GLY A 450 -95.00 -37.21 36.66
N ARG A 451 -96.25 -37.47 36.26
CA ARG A 451 -97.18 -36.70 35.39
C ARG A 451 -96.64 -35.50 34.57
N VAL A 452 -96.85 -35.63 33.27
CA VAL A 452 -96.83 -34.62 32.19
C VAL A 452 -97.72 -33.41 32.49
N SER A 453 -97.24 -32.20 32.15
CA SER A 453 -98.08 -31.10 31.63
C SER A 453 -97.29 -30.28 30.60
N PHE A 454 -97.95 -30.07 29.45
CA PHE A 454 -97.50 -29.52 28.18
C PHE A 454 -97.45 -27.98 28.12
N ASN A 455 -96.60 -27.45 27.21
CA ASN A 455 -96.73 -26.27 26.32
C ASN A 455 -95.53 -25.29 26.39
N VAL A 456 -94.68 -25.20 25.35
CA VAL A 456 -94.78 -24.43 24.08
C VAL A 456 -94.57 -22.92 24.27
N LEU A 457 -93.46 -22.36 23.74
CA LEU A 457 -93.48 -21.24 22.77
C LEU A 457 -92.08 -20.86 22.23
N LEU A 458 -91.99 -20.88 20.90
CA LEU A 458 -91.06 -20.16 20.03
C LEU A 458 -91.24 -18.64 20.19
N GLN A 459 -90.18 -17.83 20.02
CA GLN A 459 -90.14 -16.79 18.96
C GLN A 459 -88.81 -16.02 18.91
N ALA A 460 -88.40 -15.74 17.67
CA ALA A 460 -87.25 -14.95 17.25
C ALA A 460 -87.57 -13.45 17.18
N PHE A 461 -86.56 -12.59 17.31
CA PHE A 461 -86.54 -11.26 16.69
C PHE A 461 -85.13 -10.85 16.24
N SER A 462 -85.09 -10.30 15.03
CA SER A 462 -83.98 -9.70 14.29
C SER A 462 -84.05 -8.17 14.42
N THR A 463 -82.92 -7.44 14.39
CA THR A 463 -82.69 -6.31 13.45
C THR A 463 -81.31 -5.63 13.61
N LEU A 464 -80.85 -5.13 12.45
CA LEU A 464 -79.59 -4.45 12.09
C LEU A 464 -79.27 -3.13 12.84
N LEU A 465 -77.98 -2.73 12.81
CA LEU A 465 -77.58 -1.44 12.21
C LEU A 465 -76.12 -1.45 11.70
N LEU A 466 -75.93 -1.12 10.41
CA LEU A 466 -74.66 -0.77 9.76
C LEU A 466 -74.40 0.74 9.92
N ALA A 467 -73.13 1.12 10.06
CA ALA A 467 -72.66 2.50 9.93
C ALA A 467 -71.82 2.65 8.65
N ALA A 468 -72.08 3.71 7.89
CA ALA A 468 -71.32 4.16 6.72
C ALA A 468 -70.93 5.65 6.92
N ILE A 469 -69.81 6.07 6.31
CA ILE A 469 -69.39 7.40 5.81
C ILE A 469 -67.84 7.31 5.70
N ILE A 470 -67.22 7.08 4.53
CA ILE A 470 -66.91 7.97 3.36
C ILE A 470 -66.00 9.15 3.73
N LEU A 471 -64.88 9.32 2.98
CA LEU A 471 -64.39 10.58 2.38
C LEU A 471 -63.16 10.27 1.45
N PRO A 472 -62.80 11.15 0.49
CA PRO A 472 -62.43 10.75 -0.86
C PRO A 472 -61.01 11.16 -1.30
N SER A 473 -60.68 10.65 -2.49
CA SER A 473 -59.60 10.94 -3.45
C SER A 473 -58.67 12.13 -3.22
#